data_AF-T0ZGJ8-F1
#
_entry.id   AF-T0ZGJ8-F1
#
_cell.length_a   1.000
_cell.length_b   1.000
_cell.length_c   1.000
_cell.angle_alpha   90.00
_cell.angle_beta   90.00
_cell.angle_gamma   90.00
#
_symmetry.space_group_name_H-M   'P 1'
#
loop_
_entity.id
_entity.type
_entity.pdbx_description
1 polymer ?
#
loop_
_entity_poly.entity_id
_entity_poly.type
_entity_poly.pdbx_seq_one_letter_code
_entity_poly.pdbx_strand_id
1 'polypeptide(L)'
;MLEAMARFHSHMISRHSPIRAVISMSSGWQVPNIILVDNSPDHESSQDYSGFGSELRYDPAGDPKLANAILEGLKSRKIPCGAGIHGVDHILTVPLFFWIPDASVPVVVTSQPLNHARYIHELGKVLKSL
;
A
#
# COMPACT_ATOMS: atom_id res chain seq x y z
N MET A 1 -17.93 -18.12 2.77
CA MET A 1 -17.02 -17.01 2.43
C MET A 1 -16.89 -16.03 3.59
N LEU A 2 -17.98 -15.41 4.03
CA LEU A 2 -17.98 -14.45 5.17
C LEU A 2 -17.32 -14.99 6.45
N GLU A 3 -17.61 -16.22 6.86
CA GLU A 3 -16.97 -16.83 8.06
C GLU A 3 -15.46 -17.03 7.92
N ALA A 4 -15.00 -17.38 6.71
CA ALA A 4 -13.56 -17.53 6.44
C ALA A 4 -12.85 -16.16 6.53
N MET A 5 -13.51 -15.09 6.07
CA MET A 5 -13.00 -13.73 6.14
C MET A 5 -13.00 -13.20 7.58
N ALA A 6 -14.04 -13.47 8.36
CA ALA A 6 -14.09 -13.11 9.79
C ALA A 6 -12.99 -13.81 10.59
N ARG A 7 -12.71 -15.09 10.28
CA ARG A 7 -11.57 -15.82 10.85
C ARG A 7 -10.23 -15.23 10.44
N PHE A 8 -10.07 -14.84 9.18
CA PHE A 8 -8.86 -14.18 8.68
C PHE A 8 -8.62 -12.85 9.38
N HIS A 9 -9.64 -11.98 9.45
CA HIS A 9 -9.59 -10.70 10.17
C HIS A 9 -9.18 -10.90 11.65
N SER A 10 -9.85 -11.82 12.35
CA SER A 10 -9.54 -12.15 13.76
C SER A 10 -8.11 -12.67 13.92
N HIS A 11 -7.62 -13.48 12.98
CA HIS A 11 -6.25 -13.98 12.97
C HIS A 11 -5.22 -12.86 12.77
N MET A 12 -5.48 -11.95 11.83
CA MET A 12 -4.58 -10.83 11.53
C MET A 12 -4.48 -9.86 12.72
N ILE A 13 -5.61 -9.53 13.35
CA ILE A 13 -5.66 -8.57 14.47
C ILE A 13 -5.13 -9.17 15.77
N SER A 14 -5.41 -10.44 16.07
CA SER A 14 -4.98 -11.09 17.33
C SER A 14 -3.47 -11.24 17.51
N ARG A 15 -2.68 -11.00 16.45
CA ARG A 15 -1.22 -11.27 16.44
C ARG A 15 -0.33 -10.05 16.40
N HIS A 16 -0.87 -8.84 16.29
CA HIS A 16 -0.07 -7.65 16.08
C HIS A 16 -0.39 -6.58 17.13
N SER A 17 0.67 -6.03 17.75
CA SER A 17 0.66 -4.72 18.41
C SER A 17 0.00 -3.68 17.50
N PRO A 18 -0.52 -2.56 18.04
CA PRO A 18 -1.25 -1.59 17.22
C PRO A 18 -0.48 -1.22 15.95
N ILE A 19 -1.12 -1.47 14.80
CA ILE A 19 -0.57 -1.21 13.47
C ILE A 19 -0.53 0.30 13.27
N ARG A 20 0.64 0.84 12.92
CA ARG A 20 0.82 2.29 12.74
C ARG A 20 0.58 2.77 11.32
N ALA A 21 0.83 1.91 10.34
CA ALA A 21 0.62 2.16 8.92
C ALA A 21 0.62 0.83 8.15
N VAL A 22 0.02 0.81 6.97
CA VAL A 22 0.13 -0.28 6.00
C VAL A 22 0.95 0.20 4.81
N ILE A 23 2.05 -0.48 4.50
CA ILE A 23 2.75 -0.29 3.22
C ILE A 23 2.22 -1.34 2.25
N SER A 24 1.70 -0.91 1.10
CA SER A 24 1.21 -1.84 0.08
C SER A 24 1.80 -1.57 -1.29
N MET A 25 2.33 -2.61 -1.93
CA MET A 25 2.78 -2.54 -3.31
C MET A 25 1.63 -2.88 -4.25
N SER A 26 1.20 -1.92 -5.07
CA SER A 26 0.11 -2.17 -6.02
C SER A 26 0.62 -2.77 -7.32
N SER A 27 0.05 -3.90 -7.73
CA SER A 27 0.22 -4.45 -9.07
C SER A 27 -0.55 -3.68 -10.14
N GLY A 28 -1.45 -2.76 -9.75
CA GLY A 28 -2.13 -1.81 -10.62
C GLY A 28 -1.30 -0.57 -10.94
N TRP A 29 -0.21 -0.33 -10.19
CA TRP A 29 0.74 0.76 -10.46
C TRP A 29 2.09 0.22 -10.90
N GLN A 30 2.23 -0.07 -12.20
CA GLN A 30 3.45 -0.66 -12.75
C GLN A 30 4.30 0.38 -13.46
N VAL A 31 5.58 0.47 -13.11
CA VAL A 31 6.52 1.44 -13.72
C VAL A 31 7.84 0.76 -14.07
N PRO A 32 8.46 1.08 -15.22
CA PRO A 32 9.72 0.47 -15.61
C PRO A 32 10.90 1.09 -14.85
N ASN A 33 11.78 0.24 -14.32
CA ASN A 33 13.10 0.63 -13.80
C ASN A 33 13.10 1.66 -12.64
N ILE A 34 12.02 1.82 -11.89
CA ILE A 34 11.94 2.76 -10.75
C ILE A 34 10.93 2.25 -9.71
N ILE A 35 11.11 2.62 -8.44
CA ILE A 35 10.04 2.52 -7.43
C ILE A 35 9.46 3.92 -7.18
N LEU A 36 8.18 4.11 -7.49
CA LEU A 36 7.43 5.26 -7.00
C LEU A 36 6.80 4.94 -5.64
N VAL A 37 6.78 5.92 -4.76
CA VAL A 37 6.12 5.85 -3.45
C VAL A 37 5.11 6.98 -3.39
N ASP A 38 3.85 6.65 -3.11
CA ASP A 38 2.79 7.63 -2.89
C ASP A 38 3.09 8.38 -1.58
N ASN A 39 3.26 9.69 -1.69
CA ASN A 39 3.55 10.56 -0.56
C ASN A 39 2.42 11.56 -0.28
N SER A 40 1.24 11.32 -0.84
CA SER A 40 0.05 12.14 -0.61
C SER A 40 -0.43 11.98 0.84
N PRO A 41 -0.89 13.05 1.52
CA PRO A 41 -1.50 12.94 2.84
C PRO A 41 -2.91 12.34 2.81
N ASP A 42 -3.59 12.47 1.67
CA ASP A 42 -4.94 12.01 1.44
C ASP A 42 -4.97 11.22 0.13
N HIS A 43 -5.53 10.02 0.13
CA HIS A 43 -5.71 9.24 -1.09
C HIS A 43 -7.07 9.52 -1.70
N GLU A 44 -7.10 9.53 -3.03
CA GLU A 44 -8.33 9.37 -3.79
C GLU A 44 -8.39 7.94 -4.32
N SER A 45 -9.35 7.16 -3.86
CA SER A 45 -9.43 5.76 -4.29
C SER A 45 -10.04 5.63 -5.67
N SER A 46 -9.41 4.80 -6.50
CA SER A 46 -9.91 4.52 -7.84
C SER A 46 -11.21 3.72 -7.74
N GLN A 47 -12.29 4.28 -8.31
CA GLN A 47 -13.62 3.68 -8.30
C GLN A 47 -13.92 2.86 -9.56
N ASP A 48 -12.94 2.13 -10.09
CA ASP A 48 -13.20 1.22 -11.20
C ASP A 48 -13.82 -0.10 -10.71
N TYR A 49 -15.10 -0.02 -10.35
CA TYR A 49 -15.95 -1.16 -10.00
C TYR A 49 -16.97 -1.45 -11.11
N SER A 50 -16.71 -0.98 -12.33
CA SER A 50 -17.59 -1.22 -13.47
C SER A 50 -17.78 -2.72 -13.69
N GLY A 51 -19.04 -3.16 -13.84
CA GLY A 51 -19.40 -4.58 -13.93
C GLY A 51 -19.67 -5.30 -12.59
N PHE A 52 -19.35 -4.68 -11.44
CA PHE A 52 -19.67 -5.23 -10.11
C PHE A 52 -20.97 -4.68 -9.50
N GLY A 53 -21.53 -3.61 -10.07
CA GLY A 53 -22.82 -3.06 -9.64
C GLY A 53 -22.80 -2.35 -8.29
N SER A 54 -21.62 -1.96 -7.81
CA SER A 54 -21.42 -1.27 -6.53
C SER A 54 -20.39 -0.16 -6.68
N GLU A 55 -20.61 0.98 -6.03
CA GLU A 55 -19.59 2.00 -5.81
C GLU A 55 -19.03 1.81 -4.39
N LEU A 56 -17.75 1.42 -4.30
CA LEU A 56 -17.06 1.30 -3.02
C LEU A 56 -16.05 2.42 -2.88
N ARG A 57 -16.26 3.29 -1.90
CA ARG A 57 -15.31 4.34 -1.52
C ARG A 57 -14.57 3.93 -0.25
N TYR A 58 -13.25 3.92 -0.31
CA TYR A 58 -12.39 3.56 0.81
C TYR A 58 -11.12 4.41 0.73
N ASP A 59 -11.10 5.56 1.41
CA ASP A 59 -10.03 6.54 1.29
C ASP A 59 -9.26 6.63 2.62
N PRO A 60 -8.33 5.70 2.92
CA PRO A 60 -7.50 5.82 4.11
C PRO A 60 -6.57 7.02 3.98
N ALA A 61 -6.18 7.59 5.12
CA ALA A 61 -5.14 8.63 5.13
C ALA A 61 -3.81 8.09 4.56
N GLY A 62 -3.00 8.97 4.00
CA GLY A 62 -1.60 8.70 3.69
C GLY A 62 -0.68 8.92 4.89
N ASP A 63 0.58 8.52 4.73
CA ASP A 63 1.65 8.87 5.67
C ASP A 63 2.86 9.45 4.90
N PRO A 64 2.85 10.77 4.59
CA PRO A 64 3.94 11.41 3.87
C PRO A 64 5.29 11.29 4.58
N LYS A 65 5.30 11.20 5.92
CA LYS A 65 6.53 11.06 6.69
C LYS A 65 7.15 9.68 6.47
N LEU A 66 6.33 8.63 6.53
CA LEU A 66 6.76 7.27 6.23
C LEU A 66 7.16 7.12 4.76
N ALA A 67 6.38 7.65 3.83
CA ALA A 67 6.70 7.64 2.40
C ALA A 67 8.07 8.25 2.11
N ASN A 68 8.36 9.41 2.70
CA ASN A 68 9.66 10.06 2.57
C ASN A 68 10.79 9.24 3.22
N ALA A 69 10.55 8.59 4.37
CA ALA A 69 11.54 7.71 4.99
C ALA A 69 11.88 6.50 4.11
N ILE A 70 10.90 5.93 3.42
CA ILE A 70 11.10 4.85 2.44
C ILE A 70 11.96 5.35 1.27
N LEU A 71 11.64 6.53 0.72
CA LEU A 71 12.40 7.13 -0.37
C LEU A 71 13.86 7.38 0.02
N GLU A 72 14.12 7.95 1.20
CA GLU A 72 15.48 8.15 1.67
C GLU A 72 16.24 6.83 1.89
N GLY A 73 15.56 5.80 2.42
CA GLY A 73 16.12 4.46 2.55
C GLY A 73 16.52 3.85 1.20
N LEU A 74 15.66 3.98 0.17
CA LEU A 74 15.94 3.50 -1.19
C LEU A 74 17.09 4.27 -1.86
N LYS A 75 17.12 5.60 -1.72
CA LYS A 75 18.22 6.46 -2.21
C LYS A 75 19.56 6.07 -1.60
N SER A 76 19.62 5.83 -0.29
CA SER A 76 20.84 5.41 0.40
C SER A 76 21.43 4.09 -0.15
N ARG A 77 20.55 3.23 -0.70
CA ARG A 77 20.89 1.95 -1.34
C ARG A 77 21.12 2.04 -2.85
N LYS A 78 21.11 3.26 -3.41
CA LYS A 78 21.25 3.53 -4.85
C LYS A 78 20.17 2.83 -5.69
N ILE A 79 18.95 2.73 -5.15
CA ILE A 79 17.79 2.24 -5.89
C ILE A 79 17.09 3.43 -6.55
N PRO A 80 16.84 3.41 -7.87
CA PRO A 80 16.03 4.41 -8.54
C PRO A 80 14.65 4.48 -7.91
N CYS A 81 14.31 5.64 -7.35
CA CYS A 81 13.02 5.87 -6.73
C CYS A 81 12.59 7.33 -6.84
N GLY A 82 11.29 7.57 -6.66
CA GLY A 82 10.70 8.90 -6.72
C GLY A 82 9.37 8.96 -5.97
N ALA A 83 8.93 10.18 -5.65
CA ALA A 83 7.56 10.38 -5.21
C ALA A 83 6.61 10.23 -6.42
N GLY A 84 5.40 9.75 -6.17
CA GLY A 84 4.31 9.72 -7.14
C GLY A 84 2.97 9.88 -6.43
N ILE A 85 1.88 9.89 -7.20
CA ILE A 85 0.52 9.88 -6.68
C ILE A 85 -0.21 8.76 -7.42
N HIS A 86 -0.84 7.86 -6.68
CA HIS A 86 -1.60 6.73 -7.22
C HIS A 86 -2.94 6.53 -6.49
N GLY A 87 -2.97 6.76 -5.18
CA GLY A 87 -4.14 6.45 -4.38
C GLY A 87 -4.26 4.96 -4.04
N VAL A 88 -5.37 4.59 -3.41
CA VAL A 88 -5.72 3.19 -3.16
C VAL A 88 -6.62 2.70 -4.28
N ASP A 89 -6.11 1.81 -5.13
CA ASP A 89 -6.90 1.23 -6.22
C ASP A 89 -7.80 0.08 -5.75
N HIS A 90 -8.61 -0.47 -6.66
CA HIS A 90 -9.53 -1.56 -6.36
C HIS A 90 -8.82 -2.85 -5.88
N ILE A 91 -7.56 -3.08 -6.31
CA ILE A 91 -6.76 -4.25 -5.89
C ILE A 91 -6.42 -4.14 -4.41
N LEU A 92 -6.13 -2.93 -3.95
CA LEU A 92 -5.83 -2.64 -2.55
C LEU A 92 -7.09 -2.46 -1.69
N THR A 93 -8.14 -1.86 -2.25
CA THR A 93 -9.36 -1.52 -1.52
C THR A 93 -10.03 -2.78 -0.95
N VAL A 94 -10.19 -3.83 -1.76
CA VAL A 94 -10.89 -5.05 -1.32
C VAL A 94 -10.25 -5.67 -0.06
N PRO A 95 -8.96 -6.05 -0.03
CA PRO A 95 -8.36 -6.63 1.16
C PRO A 95 -8.33 -5.67 2.35
N LEU A 96 -8.10 -4.37 2.11
CA LEU A 96 -8.09 -3.37 3.18
C LEU A 96 -9.48 -3.16 3.78
N PHE A 97 -10.54 -3.13 2.97
CA PHE A 97 -11.91 -3.02 3.43
C PHE A 97 -12.32 -4.18 4.36
N PHE A 98 -11.82 -5.39 4.11
CA PHE A 98 -12.08 -6.53 4.98
C PHE A 98 -11.17 -6.62 6.21
N TRP A 99 -10.04 -5.91 6.21
CA TRP A 99 -9.08 -5.94 7.31
C TRP A 99 -9.24 -4.74 8.26
N ILE A 100 -9.39 -3.55 7.71
CA ILE A 100 -9.44 -2.25 8.41
C ILE A 100 -10.66 -1.48 7.86
N PRO A 101 -11.90 -1.95 8.10
CA PRO A 101 -13.10 -1.44 7.42
C PRO A 101 -13.39 0.05 7.68
N ASP A 102 -12.88 0.60 8.77
CA ASP A 102 -13.04 1.99 9.17
C ASP A 102 -11.93 2.92 8.63
N ALA A 103 -10.99 2.38 7.83
CA ALA A 103 -9.84 3.11 7.29
C ALA A 103 -9.01 3.84 8.36
N SER A 104 -9.00 3.32 9.60
CA SER A 104 -8.35 3.95 10.77
C SER A 104 -6.83 3.95 10.74
N VAL A 105 -6.21 3.22 9.80
CA VAL A 105 -4.76 3.08 9.68
C VAL A 105 -4.28 3.73 8.38
N PRO A 106 -3.26 4.62 8.43
CA PRO A 106 -2.68 5.20 7.22
C PRO A 106 -2.11 4.15 6.27
N VAL A 107 -2.19 4.42 4.97
CA VAL A 107 -1.64 3.57 3.91
C VAL A 107 -0.52 4.32 3.19
N VAL A 108 0.52 3.61 2.77
CA VAL A 108 1.53 4.11 1.84
C VAL A 108 1.60 3.15 0.67
N VAL A 109 1.28 3.64 -0.53
CA VAL A 109 1.27 2.82 -1.73
C VAL A 109 2.62 2.91 -2.44
N THR A 110 3.16 1.79 -2.89
CA THR A 110 4.36 1.77 -3.75
C THR A 110 4.02 1.14 -5.09
N SER A 111 4.63 1.67 -6.16
CA SER A 111 4.53 1.05 -7.47
C SER A 111 5.25 -0.30 -7.51
N GLN A 112 4.82 -1.18 -8.39
CA GLN A 112 5.56 -2.39 -8.76
C GLN A 112 6.58 -2.08 -9.87
N PRO A 113 7.89 -2.19 -9.62
CA PRO A 113 8.90 -2.01 -10.66
C PRO A 113 8.88 -3.20 -11.64
N LEU A 114 8.73 -2.95 -12.93
CA LEU A 114 8.75 -4.00 -13.95
C LEU A 114 10.16 -4.56 -14.15
N ASN A 115 10.30 -5.90 -14.10
CA ASN A 115 11.53 -6.64 -14.37
C ASN A 115 12.72 -6.35 -13.41
N HIS A 116 12.45 -5.90 -12.17
CA HIS A 116 13.51 -5.63 -11.17
C HIS A 116 13.26 -6.27 -9.81
N ALA A 117 13.38 -7.60 -9.72
CA ALA A 117 13.27 -8.32 -8.44
C ALA A 117 14.23 -7.78 -7.36
N ARG A 118 15.42 -7.30 -7.76
CA ARG A 118 16.38 -6.66 -6.86
C ARG A 118 15.79 -5.41 -6.17
N TYR A 119 14.98 -4.61 -6.86
CA TYR A 119 14.45 -3.37 -6.32
C TYR A 119 13.44 -3.68 -5.21
N ILE A 120 12.59 -4.69 -5.43
CA ILE A 120 11.63 -5.18 -4.44
C ILE A 120 12.37 -5.77 -3.22
N HIS A 121 13.46 -6.51 -3.43
CA HIS A 121 14.27 -7.03 -2.33
C HIS A 121 14.89 -5.92 -1.47
N GLU A 122 15.43 -4.87 -2.10
CA GLU A 122 15.98 -3.73 -1.37
C GLU A 122 14.90 -2.89 -0.69
N LEU A 123 13.71 -2.76 -1.28
CA LEU A 123 12.54 -2.18 -0.60
C LEU A 123 12.23 -2.95 0.69
N GLY A 124 12.17 -4.29 0.65
CA GLY A 124 11.97 -5.11 1.85
C GLY A 124 13.04 -4.86 2.93
N LYS A 125 14.30 -4.65 2.55
CA LYS A 125 15.37 -4.30 3.49
C LYS A 125 15.20 -2.91 4.10
N VAL A 126 14.73 -1.93 3.32
CA VAL A 126 14.40 -0.59 3.82
C VAL A 126 13.26 -0.68 4.82
N LEU A 127 12.16 -1.35 4.47
CA LEU A 127 10.99 -1.48 5.34
C LEU A 127 11.31 -2.18 6.66
N LYS A 128 12.18 -3.20 6.66
CA LYS A 128 12.61 -3.88 7.88
C LYS A 128 13.38 -2.97 8.85
N SER A 129 13.98 -1.88 8.36
CA SER A 129 14.78 -0.95 9.17
C SER A 129 14.01 0.25 9.72
N LEU A 130 12.73 0.39 9.37
CA LEU A 130 11.81 1.45 9.81
C LEU A 130 10.93 0.96 10.97
#